data_AF-A0A554LIC4-F1
#
_entry.id   AF-A0A554LIC4-F1
#
_cell.length_a   1.000
_cell.length_b   1.000
_cell.length_c   1.000
_cell.angle_alpha   90.00
_cell.angle_beta   90.00
_cell.angle_gamma   90.00
#
_symmetry.space_group_name_H-M   'P 1'
#
loop_
_entity.id
_entity.type
_entity.pdbx_description
1 polymer ?
#
loop_
_entity_poly.entity_id
_entity_poly.type
_entity_poly.pdbx_seq_one_letter_code
_entity_poly.pdbx_strand_id
1 'polypeptide(L)' 'MQKRRRILRPTKDIYLILDNLRSAHNVGAIFRTADAIGVKKNYLCGHHAHANRRKTGK' A
#
# COMPACT_ATOMS: atom_id res chain seq x y z
N MET A 1 38.57 -10.23 22.46
CA MET A 1 37.68 -10.40 21.29
C MET A 1 36.23 -10.08 21.72
N GLN A 2 35.83 -8.79 21.71
CA GLN A 2 34.46 -8.39 22.11
C GLN A 2 33.44 -8.77 21.03
N LYS A 3 32.53 -9.69 21.37
CA LYS A 3 31.39 -10.07 20.53
C LYS A 3 30.37 -8.92 20.51
N ARG A 4 30.40 -8.09 19.46
CA ARG A 4 29.41 -7.02 19.25
C ARG A 4 28.00 -7.64 19.28
N ARG A 5 27.23 -7.36 20.35
CA ARG A 5 25.81 -7.75 20.43
C ARG A 5 25.05 -6.95 19.38
N ARG A 6 24.64 -7.61 18.29
CA ARG A 6 23.78 -7.00 17.27
C ARG A 6 22.39 -6.83 17.88
N ILE A 7 22.02 -5.60 18.23
CA ILE A 7 20.66 -5.29 18.69
C ILE A 7 19.73 -5.53 17.50
N LEU A 8 18.96 -6.63 17.54
CA LEU A 8 17.94 -6.91 16.54
C LEU A 8 16.79 -5.92 16.79
N ARG A 9 16.62 -4.95 15.89
CA ARG A 9 15.45 -4.08 15.92
C ARG A 9 14.26 -4.87 15.39
N PRO A 10 13.11 -4.91 16.09
CA PRO A 10 11.92 -5.55 15.55
C PRO A 10 11.50 -4.81 14.28
N THR A 11 11.40 -5.53 13.18
CA THR A 11 10.81 -5.03 11.93
C THR A 11 9.30 -4.91 12.17
N LYS A 12 8.78 -3.69 12.15
CA LYS A 12 7.34 -3.46 12.25
C LYS A 12 6.71 -3.68 10.88
N ASP A 13 5.82 -4.65 10.79
CA ASP A 13 4.96 -4.79 9.62
C ASP A 13 4.01 -3.60 9.54
N ILE A 14 3.99 -2.92 8.39
CA ILE A 14 3.06 -1.80 8.12
C ILE A 14 1.92 -2.33 7.25
N TYR A 15 0.70 -1.97 7.60
CA TYR A 15 -0.52 -2.30 6.85
C TYR A 15 -1.29 -1.02 6.56
N LEU A 16 -1.85 -0.89 5.36
CA LEU A 16 -2.61 0.28 4.94
C LEU A 16 -4.07 -0.09 4.71
N ILE A 17 -4.99 0.69 5.29
CA ILE A 17 -6.44 0.55 5.10
C ILE A 17 -6.94 1.84 4.47
N LEU A 18 -7.49 1.74 3.26
CA LEU A 18 -7.99 2.85 2.48
C LEU A 18 -9.50 2.73 2.36
N ASP A 19 -10.23 3.51 3.16
CA ASP A 19 -11.69 3.52 3.15
C ASP A 19 -12.25 4.55 2.15
N ASN A 20 -13.28 4.18 1.39
CA ASN A 20 -14.07 5.05 0.51
C ASN A 20 -13.27 5.88 -0.53
N LEU A 21 -12.11 5.37 -0.97
CA LEU A 21 -11.27 6.02 -1.98
C LEU A 21 -11.85 5.85 -3.40
N ARG A 22 -12.49 6.89 -3.95
CA ARG A 22 -13.16 6.86 -5.27
C ARG A 22 -12.27 7.18 -6.47
N SER A 23 -11.12 7.84 -6.25
CA SER A 23 -10.20 8.24 -7.33
C SER A 23 -9.17 7.16 -7.64
N ALA A 24 -9.26 6.55 -8.83
CA ALA A 24 -8.28 5.56 -9.28
C ALA A 24 -6.85 6.14 -9.40
N HIS A 25 -6.71 7.44 -9.71
CA HIS A 25 -5.40 8.10 -9.75
C HIS A 25 -4.76 8.17 -8.37
N ASN A 26 -5.54 8.54 -7.34
CA ASN A 26 -5.04 8.62 -5.97
C ASN A 26 -4.76 7.23 -5.40
N VAL A 27 -5.59 6.22 -5.72
CA VAL A 27 -5.32 4.81 -5.39
C VAL A 27 -3.97 4.39 -5.96
N GLY A 28 -3.73 4.64 -7.25
CA GLY A 28 -2.47 4.26 -7.90
C GLY A 28 -1.24 4.95 -7.27
N ALA A 29 -1.33 6.24 -6.96
CA ALA A 29 -0.26 6.97 -6.28
C ALA A 29 0.06 6.38 -4.90
N ILE A 30 -0.97 6.12 -4.09
CA ILE A 30 -0.82 5.56 -2.74
C ILE A 30 -0.21 4.16 -2.77
N PHE A 31 -0.63 3.31 -3.71
CA PHE A 31 -0.08 1.95 -3.86
C PHE A 31 1.41 1.99 -4.23
N ARG A 32 1.82 2.90 -5.11
CA ARG A 32 3.24 3.09 -5.46
C ARG A 32 4.06 3.59 -4.28
N THR A 33 3.52 4.50 -3.47
CA THR A 33 4.16 4.96 -2.25
C THR A 33 4.28 3.84 -1.21
N ALA A 34 3.24 3.01 -1.07
CA ALA A 34 3.22 1.87 -0.16
C ALA A 34 4.27 0.81 -0.53
N ASP A 35 4.45 0.55 -1.82
CA ASP A 35 5.50 -0.33 -2.35
C ASP A 35 6.90 0.20 -2.02
N ALA A 36 7.15 1.49 -2.24
CA ALA A 36 8.43 2.14 -1.92
C ALA A 36 8.79 2.13 -0.43
N ILE A 37 7.78 2.10 0.46
CA ILE A 37 7.96 2.09 1.93
C ILE A 37 8.07 0.65 2.48
N GLY A 38 7.74 -0.37 1.69
CA GLY A 38 7.73 -1.77 2.14
C GLY A 38 6.50 -2.13 2.99
N VAL A 39 5.35 -1.54 2.67
CA VAL A 39 4.07 -1.92 3.29
C VAL A 39 3.75 -3.37 2.96
N LYS A 40 3.38 -4.17 3.98
CA LYS A 40 3.18 -5.62 3.83
C LYS A 40 1.89 -5.95 3.09
N LYS A 41 0.79 -5.22 3.37
CA LYS A 41 -0.49 -5.34 2.65
C LYS A 41 -1.24 -4.03 2.61
N ASN A 42 -1.94 -3.81 1.49
CA ASN A 42 -2.86 -2.70 1.27
C ASN A 42 -4.29 -3.24 1.15
N TYR A 43 -5.22 -2.66 1.90
CA TYR A 43 -6.64 -3.02 1.91
C TYR A 43 -7.46 -1.83 1.41
N LEU A 44 -8.38 -2.10 0.48
CA LEU A 44 -9.36 -1.14 -0.01
C LEU A 44 -10.73 -1.54 0.58
N CYS A 45 -11.34 -0.67 1.38
CA CYS A 45 -12.62 -0.89 2.05
C CYS A 45 -13.69 0.13 1.59
N GLY A 46 -14.91 -0.33 1.26
CA GLY A 46 -16.02 0.55 0.88
C GLY A 46 -16.28 0.68 -0.63
N HIS A 47 -17.03 1.72 -1.02
CA HIS A 47 -17.49 1.94 -2.41
C HIS A 47 -16.38 2.56 -3.27
N HIS A 48 -15.43 1.74 -3.68
CA HIS A 48 -14.40 2.15 -4.63
C HIS A 48 -14.90 2.07 -6.06
N ALA A 49 -14.28 2.84 -6.96
CA ALA A 49 -14.50 2.66 -8.39
C ALA A 49 -14.09 1.23 -8.75
N HIS A 50 -15.07 0.34 -8.88
CA HIS A 50 -14.85 -0.99 -9.44
C HIS A 50 -14.14 -0.79 -10.76
N ALA A 51 -13.08 -1.56 -11.02
CA ALA A 51 -12.28 -1.47 -12.24
C ALA A 51 -13.07 -1.96 -13.50
N ASN A 52 -14.38 -1.73 -13.55
CA ASN A 52 -15.21 -1.89 -14.73
C ASN A 52 -15.22 -0.57 -15.52
N ARG A 53 -14.06 -0.16 -16.02
CA ARG A 53 -13.97 0.91 -17.01
C ARG A 53 -13.54 0.28 -18.34
N ARG A 54 -14.53 -0.22 -19.11
CA ARG A 54 -14.35 -0.39 -20.55
C ARG A 54 -13.90 0.96 -21.09
N LYS A 55 -12.66 1.07 -21.56
CA LYS A 55 -12.25 2.21 -22.38
C LYS A 55 -13.00 2.06 -23.70
N THR A 56 -14.16 2.70 -23.84
CA THR A 56 -14.77 2.86 -25.16
C THR A 56 -13.79 3.67 -25.98
N GLY A 57 -13.29 3.05 -27.05
CA GLY A 57 -12.36 3.68 -27.99
C GLY A 57 -12.96 4.97 -28.55
N LYS A 58 -12.13 6.00 -28.59
CA LYS A 58 -12.13 6.97 -29.67
C LYS A 58 -10.86 6.70 -30.47
#